data_AF-A0A327VMT7-F1
#
_entry.id   AF-A0A327VMT7-F1
#
_cell.length_a   1.000
_cell.length_b   1.000
_cell.length_c   1.000
_cell.angle_alpha   90.00
_cell.angle_beta   90.00
_cell.angle_gamma   90.00
#
_symmetry.space_group_name_H-M   'P 1'
#
loop_
_entity.id
_entity.type
_entity.pdbx_description
1 polymer ?
#
loop_
_entity_poly.entity_id
_entity_poly.type
_entity_poly.pdbx_seq_one_letter_code
_entity_poly.pdbx_strand_id
1 'polypeptide(L)' 'MTEVSTRSVRDAAVATRLRRTTTLDVPEDFETWSVEDLADWLHDTEDDPQVSDEDFYQARKAVQMLGVEDV' A
#
# COMPACT_ATOMS: atom_id res chain seq x y z
N MET A 1 -0.54 -28.81 -3.73
CA MET A 1 -0.12 -27.47 -4.19
C MET A 1 -1.04 -26.46 -3.51
N THR A 2 -0.61 -25.94 -2.37
CA THR A 2 -1.32 -24.89 -1.60
C THR A 2 -0.32 -23.78 -1.29
N GLU A 3 0.32 -23.25 -2.33
CA GLU A 3 1.08 -21.98 -2.29
C GLU A 3 0.16 -20.80 -2.61
N VAL A 4 -1.16 -21.01 -2.51
CA VAL A 4 -2.14 -19.95 -2.40
C VAL A 4 -1.90 -19.27 -1.04
N SER A 5 -1.13 -18.19 -1.11
CA SER A 5 -1.52 -16.91 -0.52
C SER A 5 -0.93 -16.49 0.84
N THR A 6 0.27 -16.93 1.26
CA THR A 6 0.96 -16.16 2.33
C THR A 6 1.24 -14.72 1.90
N ARG A 7 1.59 -14.53 0.62
CA ARG A 7 1.76 -13.22 -0.02
C ARG A 7 0.43 -12.45 -0.11
N SER A 8 -0.62 -13.00 -0.72
CA SER A 8 -1.93 -12.30 -0.77
C SER A 8 -2.52 -11.97 0.60
N VAL A 9 -2.37 -12.83 1.61
CA VAL A 9 -2.85 -12.53 2.97
C VAL A 9 -2.02 -11.40 3.61
N ARG A 10 -0.71 -11.38 3.39
CA ARG A 10 0.17 -10.29 3.83
C ARG A 10 -0.20 -8.98 3.14
N ASP A 11 -0.37 -9.00 1.83
CA ASP A 11 -0.63 -7.81 1.03
C ASP A 11 -2.00 -7.20 1.37
N ALA A 12 -3.05 -8.04 1.51
CA ALA A 12 -4.36 -7.61 1.99
C ALA A 12 -4.31 -7.07 3.44
N ALA A 13 -3.47 -7.65 4.31
CA ALA A 13 -3.28 -7.14 5.67
C ALA A 13 -2.54 -5.80 5.69
N VAL A 14 -1.60 -5.57 4.78
CA VAL A 14 -0.91 -4.28 4.61
C VAL A 14 -1.90 -3.21 4.18
N ALA A 15 -2.71 -3.47 3.14
CA ALA A 15 -3.73 -2.54 2.67
C ALA A 15 -4.79 -2.25 3.75
N THR A 16 -5.29 -3.30 4.43
CA THR A 16 -6.25 -3.15 5.53
C THR A 16 -5.67 -2.35 6.69
N ARG A 17 -4.40 -2.55 7.02
CA ARG A 17 -3.74 -1.79 8.08
C ARG A 17 -3.65 -0.32 7.70
N LEU A 18 -3.21 -0.03 6.48
CA LEU A 18 -3.08 1.33 5.97
C LEU A 18 -4.43 2.07 6.13
N ARG A 19 -5.51 1.52 5.59
CA ARG A 19 -6.90 2.03 5.72
C ARG A 19 -7.36 2.31 7.16
N ARG A 20 -6.82 1.59 8.15
CA ARG A 20 -7.20 1.73 9.57
C ARG A 20 -6.33 2.72 10.33
N THR A 21 -5.09 2.90 9.89
CA THR A 21 -4.10 3.72 10.60
C THR A 21 -3.92 5.09 9.98
N THR A 22 -4.39 5.29 8.75
CA THR A 22 -4.28 6.57 8.03
C THR A 22 -5.65 7.15 7.69
N THR A 23 -5.65 8.42 7.31
CA THR A 23 -6.84 9.12 6.77
C THR A 23 -6.92 9.07 5.24
N LEU A 24 -5.99 8.36 4.61
CA LEU A 24 -5.86 8.24 3.16
C LEU A 24 -7.01 7.45 2.54
N ASP A 25 -7.45 7.89 1.37
CA ASP A 25 -8.38 7.12 0.53
C ASP A 25 -7.60 6.01 -0.18
N VAL A 26 -7.50 4.85 0.47
CA VAL A 26 -6.79 3.68 -0.05
C VAL A 26 -7.78 2.76 -0.78
N PRO A 27 -7.65 2.58 -2.10
CA PRO A 27 -8.60 1.79 -2.90
C PRO A 27 -8.71 0.34 -2.45
N GLU A 28 -9.85 -0.31 -2.70
CA GLU A 28 -10.13 -1.68 -2.22
C GLU A 28 -9.20 -2.74 -2.84
N ASP A 29 -8.79 -2.55 -4.09
CA ASP A 29 -7.88 -3.45 -4.83
C ASP A 29 -6.39 -3.10 -4.66
N PHE A 30 -6.04 -2.18 -3.75
CA PHE A 30 -4.66 -1.68 -3.55
C PHE A 30 -3.61 -2.78 -3.38
N GLU A 31 -3.95 -3.89 -2.72
CA GLU A 31 -3.05 -5.05 -2.57
C GLU A 31 -2.73 -5.81 -3.88
N THR A 32 -3.50 -5.58 -4.95
CA THR A 32 -3.34 -6.24 -6.26
C THR A 32 -2.66 -5.34 -7.29
N TRP A 33 -2.43 -4.08 -6.94
CA TRP A 33 -1.85 -3.09 -7.83
C TRP A 33 -0.40 -3.40 -8.19
N SER A 34 -0.02 -3.03 -9.41
CA SER A 34 1.36 -3.15 -9.87
C SER A 34 2.26 -2.18 -9.10
N VAL A 35 3.56 -2.44 -9.09
CA VAL A 35 4.55 -1.52 -8.49
C VAL A 35 4.46 -0.12 -9.11
N GLU A 36 4.16 -0.03 -10.40
CA GLU A 36 3.97 1.23 -11.12
C GLU A 36 2.74 2.00 -10.61
N ASP A 37 1.57 1.35 -10.49
CA ASP A 37 0.35 1.95 -9.95
C ASP A 37 0.52 2.40 -8.48
N LEU A 38 1.22 1.60 -7.68
CA LEU A 38 1.53 1.94 -6.28
C LEU A 38 2.46 3.15 -6.17
N ALA A 39 3.42 3.29 -7.09
CA ALA A 39 4.32 4.43 -7.13
C ALA A 39 3.62 5.71 -7.59
N ASP A 40 2.72 5.61 -8.57
CA ASP A 40 1.89 6.72 -9.05
C ASP A 40 0.98 7.25 -7.94
N TRP A 41 0.25 6.36 -7.28
CA TRP A 41 -0.60 6.74 -6.14
C TRP A 41 0.18 7.34 -4.96
N LEU A 42 1.37 6.81 -4.68
CA LEU A 42 2.23 7.38 -3.64
C LEU A 42 2.68 8.80 -4.00
N HIS A 43 2.94 9.07 -5.28
CA HIS A 43 3.31 10.41 -5.74
C HIS A 43 2.14 11.40 -5.59
N ASP A 44 0.93 10.99 -5.98
CA ASP A 44 -0.29 11.81 -5.79
C ASP A 44 -0.55 12.09 -4.30
N THR A 45 -0.34 11.09 -3.45
CA THR A 45 -0.45 11.19 -1.99
C THR A 45 0.59 12.14 -1.37
N GLU A 46 1.77 12.29 -1.99
CA GLU A 46 2.82 13.22 -1.54
C GLU A 46 2.48 14.69 -1.89
N ASP A 47 1.84 14.91 -3.05
CA ASP A 47 1.46 16.23 -3.53
C ASP A 47 0.20 16.78 -2.82
N ASP A 48 -0.62 15.89 -2.25
CA ASP A 48 -1.84 16.28 -1.54
C ASP A 48 -1.53 17.02 -0.22
N PRO A 49 -1.93 18.29 -0.08
CA PRO A 49 -1.60 19.11 1.09
C PRO A 49 -2.43 18.75 2.33
N GLN A 50 -3.44 17.89 2.21
CA GLN A 50 -4.23 17.38 3.34
C GLN A 50 -3.59 16.13 3.95
N VAL A 51 -2.66 15.49 3.26
CA VAL A 51 -1.92 14.34 3.76
C VAL A 51 -0.87 14.79 4.77
N SER A 52 -0.93 14.23 5.97
CA SER A 52 0.08 14.47 6.99
C SER A 52 1.35 13.67 6.70
N ASP A 53 2.52 14.16 7.15
CA ASP A 53 3.79 13.41 7.03
C ASP A 53 3.70 11.99 7.61
N GLU A 54 2.92 11.80 8.68
CA GLU A 54 2.69 10.47 9.28
C GLU A 54 1.89 9.55 8.36
N ASP A 55 0.82 10.05 7.74
CA ASP A 55 0.01 9.31 6.78
C ASP A 55 0.84 8.90 5.57
N PHE A 56 1.59 9.86 5.00
CA PHE A 56 2.50 9.62 3.89
C PHE A 56 3.60 8.60 4.25
N TYR A 57 4.15 8.69 5.45
CA TYR A 57 5.13 7.72 5.93
C TYR A 57 4.56 6.29 5.98
N GLN A 58 3.33 6.11 6.48
CA GLN A 58 2.67 4.80 6.47
C GLN A 58 2.39 4.32 5.03
N ALA A 59 1.94 5.21 4.14
CA ALA A 59 1.72 4.91 2.73
C ALA A 59 2.98 4.40 2.04
N ARG A 60 4.09 5.14 2.17
CA ARG A 60 5.41 4.75 1.64
C ARG A 60 5.88 3.40 2.19
N LYS A 61 5.61 3.11 3.46
CA LYS A 61 5.95 1.83 4.08
C LYS A 61 5.10 0.69 3.51
N ALA A 62 3.80 0.91 3.31
CA ALA A 62 2.90 -0.05 2.70
C ALA A 62 3.34 -0.39 1.27
N VAL A 63 3.60 0.62 0.43
CA VAL A 63 4.09 0.45 -0.95
C VAL A 63 5.39 -0.34 -0.98
N GLN A 64 6.36 -0.05 -0.11
CA GLN A 64 7.59 -0.85 -0.02
C GLN A 64 7.32 -2.31 0.34
N MET A 65 6.39 -2.59 1.27
CA MET A 65 6.07 -3.98 1.63
C MET A 65 5.38 -4.75 0.49
N LEU A 66 4.54 -4.07 -0.31
CA LEU A 66 3.85 -4.65 -1.47
C LEU A 66 4.78 -4.80 -2.68
N GLY A 67 5.66 -3.82 -2.90
CA GLY A 67 6.57 -3.73 -4.04
C GLY A 67 7.92 -4.43 -3.86
N VAL A 68 8.22 -5.02 -2.69
CA VAL A 68 9.34 -5.96 -2.57
C VAL A 68 8.94 -7.23 -3.32
N GLU A 69 9.37 -7.32 -4.57
CA GLU A 69 9.53 -8.59 -5.27
C GLU A 69 10.50 -9.45 -4.44
N ASP A 70 10.00 -10.56 -3.90
CA ASP A 70 10.80 -11.60 -3.28
C ASP A 70 11.81 -12.11 -4.32
N VAL A 71 13.07 -11.67 -4.20
CA VAL A 71 14.20 -12.12 -5.03
C VAL A 71 14.85 -13.38 -4.47
#